data_AF-A0A946LW97-F1
#
_entry.id   AF-A0A946LW97-F1
#
_cell.length_a   1.000
_cell.length_b   1.000
_cell.length_c   1.000
_cell.angle_alpha   90.00
_cell.angle_beta   90.00
_cell.angle_gamma   90.00
#
_symmetry.space_group_name_H-M   'P 1'
#
loop_
_entity.id
_entity.type
_entity.pdbx_description
1 polymer ?
#
loop_
_entity_poly.entity_id
_entity_poly.type
_entity_poly.pdbx_seq_one_letter_code
_entity_poly.pdbx_strand_id
1 'polypeptide(L)' 'LVSNLTGADITYLENPRNEANENDLSARPESLLRLGLKPTLLRESLLKEVIEIAQKYAERCDRSKIPATSLWCAGKP' A
#
# COMPACT_ATOMS: atom_id res chain seq x y z
N LEU A 1 1.45 10.33 0.34
CA LEU A 1 0.18 10.43 1.13
C LEU A 1 0.33 9.83 2.52
N VAL A 2 0.55 8.52 2.66
CA VAL A 2 0.66 7.87 3.98
C VAL A 2 1.81 8.47 4.82
N SER A 3 3.05 8.52 4.30
CA SER A 3 4.18 9.14 5.01
C SER A 3 3.91 10.60 5.40
N ASN A 4 3.27 11.40 4.54
CA ASN A 4 2.87 12.78 4.89
C ASN A 4 1.86 12.84 6.04
N LEU A 5 0.93 11.88 6.12
CA LEU A 5 -0.09 11.84 7.17
C LEU A 5 0.44 11.29 8.50
N THR A 6 1.43 10.41 8.46
CA THR A 6 1.96 9.73 9.66
C THR A 6 3.29 10.26 10.15
N GLY A 7 4.02 11.01 9.31
CA GLY A 7 5.41 11.40 9.57
C GLY A 7 6.39 10.22 9.55
N ALA A 8 5.98 9.04 9.05
CA ALA A 8 6.83 7.86 9.05
C ALA A 8 7.92 7.92 7.98
N ASP A 9 9.10 7.40 8.32
CA ASP A 9 10.21 7.23 7.40
C ASP A 9 9.90 6.19 6.31
N ILE A 10 10.34 6.47 5.09
CA ILE A 10 10.22 5.55 3.96
C ILE A 10 11.55 4.82 3.77
N THR A 11 11.51 3.51 3.92
CA THR A 11 12.64 2.64 3.58
C THR A 11 12.44 2.06 2.18
N TYR A 12 13.40 2.31 1.29
CA TYR A 12 13.42 1.70 -0.05
C TYR A 12 14.16 0.37 0.01
N LEU A 13 13.47 -0.72 -0.32
CA LEU A 13 14.01 -2.08 -0.32
C LEU A 13 14.01 -2.63 -1.74
N GLU A 14 14.87 -3.62 -1.99
CA GLU A 14 14.81 -4.37 -3.24
C GLU A 14 13.47 -5.09 -3.38
N ASN A 15 12.89 -5.04 -4.58
CA ASN A 15 11.60 -5.67 -4.82
C ASN A 15 11.75 -7.21 -4.77
N PRO A 16 11.13 -7.89 -3.79
CA PRO A 16 11.23 -9.34 -3.65
C PRO A 16 10.46 -10.10 -4.74
N ARG A 17 9.64 -9.39 -5.54
CA ARG A 17 8.82 -9.95 -6.61
C ARG A 17 9.50 -9.84 -7.98
N ASN A 18 9.00 -10.63 -8.92
CA ASN A 18 9.33 -10.49 -10.33
C ASN A 18 8.25 -9.66 -11.04
N GLU A 19 8.25 -8.35 -10.79
CA GLU A 19 7.33 -7.40 -11.40
C GLU A 19 8.10 -6.16 -11.88
N ALA A 20 7.56 -5.47 -12.88
CA ALA A 20 8.17 -4.25 -13.39
C ALA A 20 8.03 -3.12 -12.35
N ASN A 21 9.08 -2.31 -12.19
CA ASN A 21 9.06 -1.14 -11.29
C ASN A 21 8.04 -0.09 -11.75
N GLU A 22 7.75 -0.04 -13.04
CA GLU A 22 6.78 0.87 -13.67
C GLU A 22 5.98 0.13 -14.75
N ASN A 23 4.74 0.58 -14.98
CA ASN A 23 3.89 0.08 -16.05
C ASN A 23 2.95 1.19 -16.53
N ASP A 24 2.52 1.11 -17.80
CA ASP A 24 1.63 2.11 -18.43
C ASP A 24 0.17 2.07 -17.92
N LEU A 25 -0.15 1.14 -17.01
CA LEU A 25 -1.46 0.88 -16.41
C LEU A 25 -2.66 1.29 -17.30
N SER A 26 -2.98 0.50 -18.32
CA SER A 26 -4.09 0.77 -19.23
C SER A 26 -5.49 0.45 -18.66
N ALA A 27 -5.60 0.27 -17.34
CA ALA A 27 -6.84 -0.06 -16.66
C ALA A 27 -7.85 1.10 -16.75
N ARG A 28 -9.06 0.76 -17.20
CA ARG A 28 -10.12 1.69 -17.60
C ARG A 28 -11.37 1.47 -16.73
N PRO A 29 -11.62 2.31 -15.70
CA PRO A 29 -12.73 2.10 -14.75
C PRO A 29 -14.11 2.55 -15.29
N GLU A 30 -14.18 3.09 -16.51
CA GLU A 30 -15.34 3.78 -17.08
C GLU A 30 -16.59 2.90 -17.15
N SER A 31 -16.43 1.59 -17.32
CA SER A 31 -17.55 0.65 -17.36
C SER A 31 -18.34 0.62 -16.05
N LEU A 32 -17.67 0.65 -14.89
CA LEU A 32 -18.35 0.66 -13.60
C LEU A 32 -19.00 2.02 -13.30
N LEU A 33 -18.33 3.11 -13.69
CA LEU A 33 -18.88 4.45 -13.55
C LEU A 33 -20.17 4.62 -14.37
N ARG A 34 -20.21 4.09 -15.59
CA ARG A 34 -21.43 4.09 -16.43
C ARG A 34 -22.59 3.29 -15.82
N LEU A 35 -22.28 2.24 -15.06
CA LEU A 35 -23.28 1.44 -14.33
C LEU A 35 -23.75 2.11 -13.03
N GLY A 36 -23.30 3.34 -12.73
CA GLY A 36 -23.75 4.12 -11.59
C GLY A 36 -22.87 4.00 -10.35
N LEU A 37 -21.68 3.39 -10.44
CA LEU A 37 -20.71 3.41 -9.34
C LEU A 37 -20.36 4.85 -8.97
N LYS A 38 -20.52 5.19 -7.70
CA LYS A 38 -20.04 6.44 -7.10
C LYS A 38 -18.83 6.10 -6.22
N PRO A 39 -17.59 6.18 -6.74
CA PRO A 39 -16.42 5.72 -6.00
C PRO A 39 -16.11 6.65 -4.83
N THR A 40 -15.82 6.06 -3.68
CA THR A 40 -15.16 6.75 -2.57
C THR A 40 -13.67 6.75 -2.85
N LEU A 41 -13.17 7.87 -3.41
CA LEU A 41 -11.74 8.03 -3.66
C LEU A 41 -10.96 8.08 -2.35
N LEU A 42 -9.69 7.66 -2.42
CA LEU A 42 -8.77 7.78 -1.28
C LEU A 42 -8.64 9.26 -0.90
N ARG A 43 -9.00 9.59 0.34
CA ARG A 43 -8.93 10.93 0.90
C ARG A 43 -8.21 10.88 2.24
N GLU A 44 -7.62 11.99 2.66
CA GLU A 44 -6.94 12.09 3.95
C GLU A 44 -7.83 11.67 5.11
N SER A 45 -9.11 12.08 5.10
CA SER A 45 -10.08 11.72 6.14
C SER A 45 -10.33 10.21 6.24
N LEU A 46 -10.38 9.50 5.11
CA LEU A 46 -10.58 8.05 5.09
C LEU A 46 -9.35 7.30 5.64
N LEU A 47 -8.15 7.81 5.35
CA LEU A 47 -6.91 7.22 5.86
C LEU A 47 -6.69 7.49 7.35
N LYS A 48 -7.16 8.64 7.87
CA LYS A 48 -7.03 8.99 9.30
C LYS A 48 -7.64 7.94 10.21
N GLU A 49 -8.87 7.50 9.93
CA GLU A 49 -9.55 6.46 10.72
C GLU A 49 -8.73 5.16 10.77
N VAL A 50 -8.23 4.70 9.61
CA VAL A 50 -7.41 3.49 9.53
C VAL A 50 -6.11 3.63 10.33
N ILE A 51 -5.45 4.80 10.27
CA ILE A 51 -4.23 5.10 11.02
C ILE A 51 -4.51 5.12 12.53
N GLU A 52 -5.61 5.75 12.98
CA GLU A 52 -6.00 5.80 14.39
C GLU A 52 -6.24 4.41 14.96
N ILE A 53 -6.92 3.53 14.21
CA ILE A 53 -7.11 2.13 14.60
C ILE A 53 -5.78 1.38 14.66
N ALA A 54 -4.91 1.55 13.66
CA ALA A 54 -3.59 0.92 13.65
C ALA A 54 -2.72 1.37 14.84
N GLN A 55 -2.77 2.66 15.20
CA GLN A 55 -2.07 3.22 16.36
C GLN A 55 -2.64 2.69 17.68
N LYS A 56 -3.97 2.62 17.80
CA LYS A 56 -4.66 2.13 19.01
C LYS A 56 -4.27 0.70 19.40
N TYR A 57 -3.93 -0.13 18.43
CA TYR A 57 -3.58 -1.54 18.62
C TYR A 57 -2.12 -1.85 18.23
N ALA A 58 -1.26 -0.83 18.17
CA ALA A 58 0.12 -0.97 17.71
C ALA A 58 0.95 -1.93 18.57
N GLU A 59 0.59 -2.10 19.85
CA GLU A 59 1.22 -3.02 20.79
C GLU A 59 1.04 -4.49 20.41
N ARG A 60 0.03 -4.81 19.60
CA ARG A 60 -0.24 -6.16 19.12
C ARG A 60 0.52 -6.51 17.84
N CYS A 61 1.22 -5.53 17.25
CA CYS A 61 1.94 -5.71 16.00
C CYS A 61 3.33 -6.30 16.25
N ASP A 62 3.55 -7.53 15.77
CA ASP A 62 4.90 -8.07 15.64
C ASP A 62 5.62 -7.44 14.44
N ARG A 63 6.45 -6.45 14.73
CA ARG A 63 7.17 -5.68 13.70
C ARG A 63 8.19 -6.53 12.92
N SER A 64 8.61 -7.68 13.46
CA SER A 64 9.51 -8.60 12.73
C SER A 64 8.87 -9.19 11.49
N LYS A 65 7.53 -9.15 11.39
CA LYS A 65 6.75 -9.68 10.26
C LYS A 65 6.47 -8.65 9.16
N ILE A 66 6.86 -7.39 9.36
CA ILE A 66 6.61 -6.31 8.38
C ILE A 66 7.52 -6.42 7.15
N PRO A 67 8.85 -6.64 7.29
CA PRO A 67 9.72 -6.79 6.12
C PRO A 67 9.40 -8.06 5.32
N ALA A 68 9.33 -7.94 4.00
CA ALA A 68 9.13 -9.09 3.12
C ALA A 68 10.43 -9.91 3.02
N THR A 69 10.42 -11.15 3.53
CA THR A 69 11.57 -12.06 3.50
C THR A 69 11.47 -13.14 2.42
N SER A 70 10.30 -13.30 1.78
CA SER A 70 10.07 -14.30 0.75
C SER A 70 10.37 -13.75 -0.63
N LEU A 71 11.37 -14.33 -1.30
CA LEU A 71 11.78 -13.94 -2.65
C LEU A 71 11.10 -14.83 -3.70
N TRP A 72 10.58 -14.22 -4.78
CA TRP A 72 10.03 -14.96 -5.92
C TRP A 72 11.10 -15.64 -6.77
N CYS A 73 12.31 -15.08 -6.78
CA CYS A 73 13.46 -15.65 -7.47
C CYS A 73 14.54 -15.96 -6.43
N ALA A 74 15.05 -17.19 -6.44
CA ALA A 74 16.24 -17.52 -5.68
C ALA A 74 17.43 -16.78 -6.30
N GLY A 75 18.03 -15.84 -5.56
CA GLY A 75 19.27 -15.17 -5.98
C GLY A 75 19.12 -14.02 -6.98
N LYS A 76 18.25 -13.03 -6.70
CA LYS A 76 18.69 -11.66 -7.02
C LYS A 76 19.89 -11.36 -6.10
N PRO A 77 20.97 -10.74 -6.61
CA PRO A 77 22.23 -10.58 -5.87
C PRO A 77 22.04 -9.97 -4.48
#